data_AF-A0A4Y7RQX6-F1
#
_entry.id   AF-A0A4Y7RQX6-F1
#
_cell.length_a   1.000
_cell.length_b   1.000
_cell.length_c   1.000
_cell.angle_alpha   90.00
_cell.angle_beta   90.00
_cell.angle_gamma   90.00
#
_symmetry.space_group_name_H-M   'P 1'
#
loop_
_entity.id
_entity.type
_entity.pdbx_description
1 polymer ?
#
loop_
_entity_poly.entity_id
_entity_poly.type
_entity_poly.pdbx_seq_one_letter_code
_entity_poly.pdbx_strand_id
1 'polypeptide(L)'
;MATGYLCLVLHAHLPYVRHPEHENFLEERWLYEAITETYIPLIQAFDRLIGDGISFRLTMTLSPPLISMLTDPLLQERYTRHLAGLIELADKEEGRTYGSPFHEAALMYKRRLREAMYIFQDLYHRNIVSAFKKFQDQGRLEIITCAATHAYLPLMQLQPEAVRAQIRTAVDLHTRHLGRPPRGIWLPECGYAPGVDEILKENGIQFFFTDSHGVLYASHRPRFGIFAPIYCPSGVAAFGRDIESSKQVWSTQEGYPGDYNYREFYRDIGYDLDYDYIKPYIHPDGLRIHTGFKYYKITGKVDLSQKEPYHPRAADEKAAEHAGNFMFNRQHQIRHLAGMMDRPPMIVAPYDAELFGHWWFEGPAWIEYLIRKIAFDQDEIELLTPSQYLERFPCNQVAVPCSSSWGNKGYHEVWLSGANAWIYRHLHMAANMMVDMTNRYPAAGGLLRRALNQAARELMLAQSSDWAFIMSTGTMVEYAIKRTKIHLSNFLRLQDEITGNRIDEGWLRDLEYRDNIFPDVDYSWYRNEPARSVAV
;
A
#
# COMPACT_ATOMS: atom_id res chain seq x y z
N MET A 1 18.80 27.56 -3.87
CA MET A 1 18.49 26.16 -4.25
C MET A 1 18.68 25.33 -3.00
N ALA A 2 17.78 24.39 -2.73
CA ALA A 2 17.90 23.51 -1.57
C ALA A 2 19.22 22.72 -1.61
N THR A 3 19.80 22.48 -0.44
CA THR A 3 21.06 21.73 -0.26
C THR A 3 20.86 20.24 -0.50
N GLY A 4 19.64 19.73 -0.32
CA GLY A 4 19.26 18.34 -0.58
C GLY A 4 17.75 18.16 -0.67
N TYR A 5 17.34 16.95 -1.02
CA TYR A 5 15.95 16.59 -1.21
C TYR A 5 15.51 15.47 -0.26
N LEU A 6 14.27 15.55 0.20
CA LEU A 6 13.59 14.47 0.88
C LEU A 6 12.44 13.96 -0.01
N CYS A 7 12.51 12.69 -0.36
CA CYS A 7 11.47 11.96 -1.08
C CYS A 7 10.71 11.07 -0.09
N LEU A 8 9.59 11.56 0.42
CA LEU A 8 8.66 10.75 1.21
C LEU A 8 7.83 9.88 0.28
N VAL A 9 7.81 8.57 0.55
CA VAL A 9 7.05 7.59 -0.24
C VAL A 9 6.09 6.84 0.69
N LEU A 10 4.79 6.92 0.42
CA LEU A 10 3.76 6.20 1.18
C LEU A 10 3.23 5.03 0.36
N HIS A 11 3.48 3.81 0.79
CA HIS A 11 2.98 2.61 0.14
C HIS A 11 1.60 2.23 0.70
N ALA A 12 0.50 2.64 0.04
CA ALA A 12 -0.85 2.21 0.43
C ALA A 12 -1.27 0.94 -0.32
N HIS A 13 -1.43 -0.14 0.44
CA HIS A 13 -1.82 -1.43 -0.07
C HIS A 13 -2.64 -2.25 0.93
N LEU A 14 -3.66 -2.92 0.40
CA LEU A 14 -4.38 -3.99 1.06
C LEU A 14 -4.64 -5.10 0.03
N PRO A 15 -4.59 -6.39 0.43
CA PRO A 15 -5.00 -7.49 -0.43
C PRO A 15 -6.46 -7.32 -0.86
N TYR A 16 -6.82 -7.88 -2.00
CA TYR A 16 -8.21 -7.84 -2.45
C TYR A 16 -9.10 -8.69 -1.53
N VAL A 17 -9.91 -8.04 -0.69
CA VAL A 17 -10.85 -8.69 0.22
C VAL A 17 -12.24 -8.14 -0.03
N ARG A 18 -13.08 -8.97 -0.64
CA ARG A 18 -14.47 -8.66 -0.97
C ARG A 18 -15.28 -9.95 -0.96
N HIS A 19 -16.21 -10.06 -0.04
CA HIS A 19 -17.01 -11.27 0.19
C HIS A 19 -18.50 -10.92 0.15
N PRO A 20 -19.08 -10.77 -1.06
CA PRO A 20 -20.50 -10.45 -1.21
C PRO A 20 -21.42 -11.58 -0.70
N GLU A 21 -20.91 -12.81 -0.60
CA GLU A 21 -21.64 -13.98 -0.08
C GLU A 21 -21.92 -13.91 1.43
N HIS A 22 -21.24 -13.03 2.16
CA HIS A 22 -21.40 -12.84 3.61
C HIS A 22 -21.85 -11.40 3.89
N GLU A 23 -22.85 -11.18 4.75
CA GLU A 23 -23.26 -9.82 5.12
C GLU A 23 -22.17 -9.10 5.94
N ASN A 24 -21.52 -9.83 6.85
CA ASN A 24 -20.41 -9.37 7.66
C ASN A 24 -19.23 -10.31 7.44
N PHE A 25 -18.06 -9.75 7.15
CA PHE A 25 -16.83 -10.51 6.97
C PHE A 25 -15.68 -9.80 7.69
N LEU A 26 -14.93 -10.54 8.51
CA LEU A 26 -13.97 -9.95 9.44
C LEU A 26 -12.84 -9.21 8.70
N GLU A 27 -12.32 -9.81 7.65
CA GLU A 27 -11.18 -9.29 6.90
C GLU A 27 -11.54 -8.05 6.05
N GLU A 28 -12.82 -7.81 5.72
CA GLU A 28 -13.24 -6.56 5.07
C GLU A 28 -13.02 -5.34 5.98
N ARG A 29 -12.96 -5.55 7.31
CA ARG A 29 -12.72 -4.46 8.27
C ARG A 29 -11.34 -3.82 8.12
N TRP A 30 -10.35 -4.55 7.59
CA TRP A 30 -9.03 -3.97 7.31
C TRP A 30 -9.15 -2.75 6.40
N LEU A 31 -10.03 -2.81 5.39
CA LEU A 31 -10.30 -1.67 4.51
C LEU A 31 -10.98 -0.53 5.26
N TYR A 32 -11.99 -0.83 6.08
CA TYR A 32 -12.75 0.18 6.82
C TYR A 32 -11.87 0.94 7.83
N GLU A 33 -11.00 0.20 8.52
CA GLU A 33 -10.03 0.73 9.47
C GLU A 33 -8.98 1.58 8.74
N ALA A 34 -8.43 1.11 7.60
CA ALA A 34 -7.49 1.89 6.80
C ALA A 34 -8.11 3.19 6.25
N ILE A 35 -9.35 3.16 5.77
CA ILE A 35 -10.06 4.38 5.31
C ILE A 35 -10.18 5.39 6.46
N THR A 36 -10.66 4.93 7.61
CA THR A 36 -10.99 5.80 8.76
C THR A 36 -9.74 6.32 9.47
N GLU A 37 -8.74 5.47 9.67
CA GLU A 37 -7.57 5.79 10.49
C GLU A 37 -6.42 6.37 9.66
N THR A 38 -6.32 6.05 8.37
CA THR A 38 -5.18 6.44 7.51
C THR A 38 -5.61 7.35 6.36
N TYR A 39 -6.42 6.87 5.42
CA TYR A 39 -6.62 7.56 4.14
C TYR A 39 -7.39 8.88 4.29
N ILE A 40 -8.48 8.89 5.05
CA ILE A 40 -9.23 10.12 5.33
C ILE A 40 -8.36 11.13 6.12
N PRO A 41 -7.67 10.74 7.20
CA PRO A 41 -6.76 11.65 7.90
C PRO A 41 -5.65 12.23 7.03
N LEU A 42 -5.08 11.45 6.09
CA LEU A 42 -4.11 11.97 5.12
C LEU A 42 -4.76 12.97 4.15
N ILE A 43 -5.97 12.69 3.64
CA ILE A 43 -6.74 13.64 2.83
C ILE A 43 -6.95 14.96 3.59
N GLN A 44 -7.34 14.89 4.86
CA GLN A 44 -7.53 16.06 5.71
C GLN A 44 -6.24 16.86 5.90
N ALA A 45 -5.11 16.18 6.17
CA ALA A 45 -3.81 16.82 6.31
C ALA A 45 -3.40 17.55 5.03
N PHE A 46 -3.54 16.89 3.87
CA PHE A 46 -3.22 17.50 2.59
C PHE A 46 -4.13 18.68 2.23
N ASP A 47 -5.43 18.57 2.51
CA ASP A 47 -6.37 19.67 2.32
C ASP A 47 -6.04 20.89 3.19
N ARG A 48 -5.66 20.69 4.46
CA ARG A 48 -5.19 21.78 5.34
C ARG A 48 -3.91 22.43 4.82
N LEU A 49 -2.92 21.64 4.42
CA LEU A 49 -1.67 22.15 3.84
C LEU A 49 -1.93 22.99 2.58
N ILE A 50 -2.83 22.53 1.70
CA ILE A 50 -3.24 23.28 0.51
C ILE A 50 -3.98 24.56 0.89
N GLY A 51 -4.93 24.48 1.84
CA GLY A 51 -5.70 25.63 2.32
C GLY A 51 -4.84 26.74 2.91
N ASP A 52 -3.73 26.36 3.55
CA ASP A 52 -2.75 27.28 4.12
C ASP A 52 -1.70 27.76 3.09
N GLY A 53 -1.85 27.41 1.81
CA GLY A 53 -0.96 27.83 0.73
C GLY A 53 0.42 27.16 0.74
N ILE A 54 0.58 26.05 1.47
CA ILE A 54 1.87 25.37 1.61
C ILE A 54 2.15 24.52 0.37
N SER A 55 3.30 24.75 -0.26
CA SER A 55 3.76 23.92 -1.36
C SER A 55 4.54 22.72 -0.85
N PHE A 56 4.05 21.51 -1.15
CA PHE A 56 4.72 20.27 -0.81
C PHE A 56 4.68 19.28 -1.97
N ARG A 57 5.53 18.25 -1.88
CA ARG A 57 5.59 17.13 -2.81
C ARG A 57 5.71 15.83 -2.02
N LEU A 58 4.94 14.83 -2.39
CA LEU A 58 5.03 13.50 -1.79
C LEU A 58 4.71 12.45 -2.84
N THR A 59 5.34 11.28 -2.75
CA THR A 59 5.04 10.15 -3.62
C THR A 59 4.18 9.16 -2.85
N MET A 60 3.14 8.65 -3.49
CA MET A 60 2.24 7.69 -2.86
C MET A 60 1.90 6.59 -3.85
N THR A 61 1.85 5.35 -3.39
CA THR A 61 1.26 4.27 -4.17
C THR A 61 -0.20 4.17 -3.84
N LEU A 62 -1.06 4.00 -4.84
CA LEU A 62 -2.38 3.41 -4.64
C LEU A 62 -2.38 2.09 -5.38
N SER A 63 -2.24 0.98 -4.64
CA SER A 63 -2.16 -0.34 -5.27
C SER A 63 -3.45 -0.66 -6.05
N PRO A 64 -3.37 -1.41 -7.16
CA PRO A 64 -4.56 -1.74 -7.95
C PRO A 64 -5.67 -2.49 -7.17
N PRO A 65 -5.39 -3.41 -6.22
CA PRO A 65 -6.43 -4.02 -5.39
C PRO A 65 -7.12 -2.99 -4.49
N LEU A 66 -6.35 -2.06 -3.91
CA LEU A 66 -6.89 -1.00 -3.07
C LEU A 66 -7.82 -0.07 -3.87
N ILE A 67 -7.40 0.38 -5.06
CA ILE A 67 -8.26 1.20 -5.95
C ILE A 67 -9.55 0.44 -6.28
N SER A 68 -9.44 -0.85 -6.61
CA SER A 68 -10.60 -1.68 -6.93
C SER A 68 -11.58 -1.76 -5.77
N MET A 69 -11.09 -1.94 -4.53
CA MET A 69 -11.94 -1.97 -3.34
C MET A 69 -12.52 -0.60 -2.97
N LEU A 70 -11.73 0.47 -3.06
CA LEU A 70 -12.18 1.84 -2.74
C LEU A 70 -13.24 2.36 -3.72
N THR A 71 -13.31 1.77 -4.91
CA THR A 71 -14.29 2.12 -5.95
C THR A 71 -15.43 1.11 -6.09
N ASP A 72 -15.44 0.05 -5.27
CA ASP A 72 -16.49 -0.97 -5.31
C ASP A 72 -17.75 -0.51 -4.54
N PRO A 73 -18.93 -0.44 -5.18
CA PRO A 73 -20.14 0.08 -4.55
C PRO A 73 -20.59 -0.70 -3.32
N LEU A 74 -20.38 -2.03 -3.29
CA LEU A 74 -20.77 -2.86 -2.15
C LEU A 74 -19.91 -2.50 -0.92
N LEU A 75 -18.59 -2.42 -1.09
CA LEU A 75 -17.69 -2.05 0.01
C LEU A 75 -17.90 -0.60 0.47
N GLN A 76 -18.20 0.33 -0.45
CA GLN A 76 -18.56 1.70 -0.12
C GLN A 76 -19.82 1.81 0.74
N GLU A 77 -20.86 1.02 0.41
CA GLU A 77 -22.09 0.96 1.21
C GLU A 77 -21.84 0.35 2.59
N ARG A 78 -21.11 -0.77 2.65
CA ARG A 78 -20.76 -1.43 3.92
C ARG A 78 -19.92 -0.53 4.81
N TYR A 79 -18.95 0.19 4.25
CA TYR A 79 -18.16 1.16 5.00
C TYR A 79 -19.03 2.29 5.57
N THR A 80 -19.99 2.80 4.79
CA THR A 80 -20.94 3.83 5.25
C THR A 80 -21.74 3.33 6.47
N ARG A 81 -22.24 2.09 6.41
CA ARG A 81 -22.99 1.47 7.50
C ARG A 81 -22.11 1.25 8.73
N HIS A 82 -20.88 0.77 8.52
CA HIS A 82 -19.89 0.59 9.58
C HIS A 82 -19.59 1.92 10.30
N LEU A 83 -19.31 2.98 9.54
CA LEU A 83 -19.01 4.30 10.08
C LEU A 83 -20.20 4.91 10.83
N ALA A 84 -21.43 4.70 10.36
CA ALA A 84 -22.64 5.11 11.08
C ALA A 84 -22.76 4.40 12.45
N GLY A 85 -22.46 3.10 12.51
CA GLY A 85 -22.41 2.35 13.77
C GLY A 85 -21.33 2.87 14.73
N LEU A 86 -20.15 3.24 14.22
CA LEU A 86 -19.10 3.87 15.04
C LEU A 86 -19.51 5.25 15.56
N ILE A 87 -20.24 6.05 14.77
CA ILE A 87 -20.76 7.36 15.22
C ILE A 87 -21.79 7.17 16.35
N GLU A 88 -22.67 6.17 16.23
CA GLU A 88 -23.61 5.83 17.31
C GLU A 88 -22.85 5.45 18.60
N LEU A 89 -21.82 4.60 18.48
CA LEU A 89 -20.97 4.24 19.61
C LEU A 89 -20.25 5.47 20.20
N ALA A 90 -19.76 6.39 19.35
CA ALA A 90 -19.12 7.63 19.80
C ALA A 90 -20.06 8.50 20.65
N ASP A 91 -21.34 8.57 20.28
CA ASP A 91 -22.35 9.32 21.02
C ASP A 91 -22.65 8.67 22.38
N LYS A 92 -22.65 7.33 22.47
CA LYS A 92 -22.77 6.61 23.76
C LYS A 92 -21.53 6.80 24.63
N GLU A 93 -20.35 6.77 24.02
CA GLU A 93 -19.06 6.92 24.70
C GLU A 93 -18.86 8.33 25.27
N GLU A 94 -19.34 9.38 24.60
CA GLU A 94 -19.34 10.74 25.15
C GLU A 94 -20.03 10.80 26.52
N GLY A 95 -21.23 10.22 26.62
CA GLY A 95 -21.98 10.16 27.87
C GLY A 95 -21.30 9.27 28.92
N ARG A 96 -20.86 8.08 28.54
CA ARG A 96 -20.22 7.11 29.46
C ARG A 96 -18.92 7.63 30.06
N THR A 97 -18.14 8.35 29.25
CA THR A 97 -16.82 8.86 29.67
C THR A 97 -16.90 10.22 30.36
N TYR A 98 -18.08 10.84 30.49
CA TYR A 98 -18.23 12.15 31.10
C TYR A 98 -17.64 12.20 32.53
N GLY A 99 -16.80 13.20 32.79
CA GLY A 99 -16.09 13.37 34.07
C GLY A 99 -14.93 12.38 34.31
N SER A 100 -14.67 11.46 33.37
CA SER A 100 -13.52 10.55 33.41
C SER A 100 -12.31 11.14 32.66
N PRO A 101 -11.09 10.64 32.90
CA PRO A 101 -9.91 11.08 32.13
C PRO A 101 -9.97 10.72 30.63
N PHE A 102 -10.90 9.84 30.22
CA PHE A 102 -11.07 9.41 28.83
C PHE A 102 -11.97 10.34 28.00
N HIS A 103 -12.64 11.31 28.64
CA HIS A 103 -13.66 12.12 27.97
C HIS A 103 -13.11 12.95 26.79
N GLU A 104 -11.91 13.52 26.93
CA GLU A 104 -11.29 14.29 25.85
C GLU A 104 -11.03 13.41 24.61
N ALA A 105 -10.55 12.18 24.82
CA ALA A 105 -10.33 11.23 23.75
C ALA A 105 -11.65 10.77 23.10
N ALA A 106 -12.72 10.58 23.87
CA ALA A 106 -14.05 10.26 23.34
C ALA A 106 -14.58 11.39 22.43
N LEU A 107 -14.44 12.65 22.85
CA LEU A 107 -14.82 13.82 22.04
C LEU A 107 -13.97 13.95 20.76
N MET A 108 -12.67 13.61 20.83
CA MET A 108 -11.80 13.53 19.65
C MET A 108 -12.32 12.49 18.65
N TYR A 109 -12.61 11.26 19.08
CA TYR A 109 -13.15 10.23 18.18
C TYR A 109 -14.48 10.65 17.56
N LYS A 110 -15.41 11.15 18.38
CA LYS A 110 -16.71 11.65 17.90
C LYS A 110 -16.57 12.69 16.80
N ARG A 111 -15.65 13.65 16.96
CA ARG A 111 -15.35 14.66 15.93
C ARG A 111 -14.77 14.03 14.67
N ARG A 112 -13.71 13.22 14.81
CA ARG A 112 -13.04 12.57 13.68
C ARG A 112 -13.96 11.68 12.86
N LEU A 113 -14.83 10.90 13.51
CA LEU A 113 -15.76 10.00 12.82
C LEU A 113 -16.85 10.76 12.05
N ARG A 114 -17.36 11.86 12.61
CA ARG A 114 -18.31 12.74 11.90
C ARG A 114 -17.67 13.45 10.72
N GLU A 115 -16.44 13.94 10.88
CA GLU A 115 -15.66 14.51 9.78
C GLU A 115 -15.36 13.46 8.70
N ALA A 116 -15.02 12.24 9.10
CA ALA A 116 -14.81 11.14 8.16
C ALA A 116 -16.08 10.82 7.35
N MET A 117 -17.26 10.83 7.99
CA MET A 117 -18.53 10.63 7.29
C MET A 117 -18.79 11.76 6.29
N TYR A 118 -18.58 13.01 6.68
CA TYR A 118 -18.72 14.16 5.78
C TYR A 118 -17.77 14.06 4.58
N ILE A 119 -16.49 13.77 4.82
CA ILE A 119 -15.48 13.66 3.76
C ILE A 119 -15.81 12.51 2.81
N PHE A 120 -16.12 11.34 3.36
CA PHE A 120 -16.38 10.15 2.57
C PHE A 120 -17.68 10.31 1.78
N GLN A 121 -18.80 10.61 2.44
CA GLN A 121 -20.13 10.57 1.82
C GLN A 121 -20.47 11.87 1.10
N ASP A 122 -20.24 13.03 1.71
CA ASP A 122 -20.75 14.30 1.21
C ASP A 122 -19.76 14.98 0.25
N LEU A 123 -18.46 15.00 0.61
CA LEU A 123 -17.44 15.69 -0.18
C LEU A 123 -16.95 14.88 -1.38
N TYR A 124 -16.70 13.58 -1.21
CA TYR A 124 -16.17 12.72 -2.27
C TYR A 124 -17.15 11.66 -2.77
N HIS A 125 -18.43 11.73 -2.36
CA HIS A 125 -19.49 10.84 -2.85
C HIS A 125 -19.10 9.35 -2.84
N ARG A 126 -18.50 8.92 -1.72
CA ARG A 126 -18.00 7.58 -1.43
C ARG A 126 -16.80 7.13 -2.26
N ASN A 127 -16.22 7.99 -3.10
CA ASN A 127 -15.06 7.67 -3.93
C ASN A 127 -13.83 8.52 -3.54
N ILE A 128 -13.13 8.10 -2.49
CA ILE A 128 -11.94 8.81 -2.00
C ILE A 128 -10.73 8.73 -2.94
N VAL A 129 -10.74 7.85 -3.96
CA VAL A 129 -9.71 7.85 -5.01
C VAL A 129 -9.70 9.19 -5.75
N SER A 130 -10.86 9.83 -5.91
CA SER A 130 -10.98 11.16 -6.49
C SER A 130 -10.27 12.25 -5.67
N ALA A 131 -10.17 12.09 -4.35
CA ALA A 131 -9.42 13.00 -3.47
C ALA A 131 -7.92 12.95 -3.78
N PHE A 132 -7.36 11.74 -3.89
CA PHE A 132 -5.96 11.56 -4.25
C PHE A 132 -5.68 12.05 -5.67
N LYS A 133 -6.58 11.76 -6.62
CA LYS A 133 -6.49 12.30 -7.98
C LYS A 133 -6.43 13.83 -7.99
N LYS A 134 -7.28 14.51 -7.20
CA LYS A 134 -7.24 15.96 -7.05
C LYS A 134 -5.85 16.45 -6.62
N PHE A 135 -5.23 15.82 -5.63
CA PHE A 135 -3.88 16.19 -5.19
C PHE A 135 -2.81 15.92 -6.25
N GLN A 136 -2.98 14.87 -7.06
CA GLN A 136 -2.10 14.60 -8.21
C GLN A 136 -2.24 15.65 -9.30
N ASP A 137 -3.47 16.09 -9.59
CA ASP A 137 -3.75 17.12 -10.60
C ASP A 137 -3.25 18.50 -10.18
N GLN A 138 -3.24 18.78 -8.87
CA GLN A 138 -2.61 19.98 -8.29
C GLN A 138 -1.07 19.87 -8.16
N GLY A 139 -0.48 18.76 -8.58
CA GLY A 139 0.97 18.54 -8.51
C GLY A 139 1.52 18.44 -7.08
N ARG A 140 0.67 18.07 -6.10
CA ARG A 140 1.07 17.84 -4.70
C ARG A 140 1.52 16.40 -4.46
N LEU A 141 0.81 15.46 -5.07
CA LEU A 141 1.15 14.03 -5.02
C LEU A 141 1.65 13.54 -6.38
N GLU A 142 2.73 12.76 -6.37
CA GLU A 142 3.03 11.83 -7.46
C GLU A 142 2.45 10.45 -7.09
N ILE A 143 1.33 10.10 -7.70
CA ILE A 143 0.74 8.77 -7.51
C ILE A 143 1.41 7.80 -8.47
N ILE A 144 1.93 6.71 -7.92
CA ILE A 144 2.55 5.61 -8.64
C ILE A 144 1.72 4.33 -8.48
N THR A 145 1.93 3.37 -9.39
CA THR A 145 1.21 2.09 -9.35
C THR A 145 2.00 1.01 -8.62
N CYS A 146 1.45 -0.20 -8.58
CA CYS A 146 2.08 -1.44 -8.11
C CYS A 146 1.70 -2.57 -9.07
N ALA A 147 2.28 -3.78 -8.96
CA ALA A 147 1.75 -4.94 -9.71
C ALA A 147 0.25 -5.15 -9.41
N ALA A 148 -0.51 -5.66 -10.39
CA ALA A 148 -1.98 -5.73 -10.32
C ALA A 148 -2.50 -6.30 -9.01
N THR A 149 -1.96 -7.42 -8.53
CA THR A 149 -2.37 -8.01 -7.24
C THR A 149 -1.26 -8.00 -6.21
N HIS A 150 -0.35 -7.04 -6.31
CA HIS A 150 0.84 -7.01 -5.47
C HIS A 150 1.64 -8.32 -5.56
N ALA A 151 1.70 -8.92 -6.75
CA ALA A 151 2.32 -10.23 -6.93
C ALA A 151 3.85 -10.17 -6.81
N TYR A 152 4.47 -11.13 -6.13
CA TYR A 152 5.92 -11.11 -5.89
C TYR A 152 6.73 -11.44 -7.15
N LEU A 153 7.02 -10.40 -7.93
CA LEU A 153 7.56 -10.49 -9.29
C LEU A 153 8.86 -11.32 -9.44
N PRO A 154 9.84 -11.27 -8.51
CA PRO A 154 11.08 -12.05 -8.64
C PRO A 154 10.83 -13.55 -8.83
N LEU A 155 9.80 -14.09 -8.16
CA LEU A 155 9.49 -15.51 -8.23
C LEU A 155 8.64 -15.86 -9.46
N MET A 156 8.03 -14.87 -10.12
CA MET A 156 7.20 -15.07 -11.32
C MET A 156 7.98 -15.08 -12.63
N GLN A 157 9.28 -14.74 -12.62
CA GLN A 157 10.09 -14.57 -13.83
C GLN A 157 10.24 -15.84 -14.69
N LEU A 158 9.87 -17.02 -14.19
CA LEU A 158 9.75 -18.23 -15.02
C LEU A 158 8.72 -18.05 -16.16
N GLN A 159 7.73 -17.16 -15.98
CA GLN A 159 6.73 -16.77 -16.97
C GLN A 159 6.69 -15.24 -17.10
N PRO A 160 7.58 -14.62 -17.89
CA PRO A 160 7.62 -13.18 -18.09
C PRO A 160 6.29 -12.58 -18.56
N GLU A 161 5.48 -13.36 -19.29
CA GLU A 161 4.12 -12.99 -19.71
C GLU A 161 3.19 -12.71 -18.52
N ALA A 162 3.30 -13.48 -17.44
CA ALA A 162 2.51 -13.25 -16.24
C ALA A 162 2.94 -11.97 -15.52
N VAL A 163 4.25 -11.69 -15.46
CA VAL A 163 4.78 -10.42 -14.95
C VAL A 163 4.26 -9.26 -15.81
N ARG A 164 4.33 -9.38 -17.14
CA ARG A 164 3.84 -8.37 -18.07
C ARG A 164 2.35 -8.11 -17.92
N ALA A 165 1.54 -9.15 -17.74
CA ALA A 165 0.11 -9.02 -17.48
C ALA A 165 -0.16 -8.28 -16.17
N GLN A 166 0.57 -8.58 -15.09
CA GLN A 166 0.50 -7.84 -13.82
C GLN A 166 0.80 -6.35 -13.99
N ILE A 167 1.82 -5.98 -14.78
CA ILE A 167 2.18 -4.58 -15.02
C ILE A 167 1.17 -3.88 -15.93
N ARG A 168 0.73 -4.52 -17.02
CA ARG A 168 -0.25 -3.95 -17.97
C ARG A 168 -1.58 -3.66 -17.30
N THR A 169 -2.13 -4.61 -16.55
CA THR A 169 -3.36 -4.42 -15.78
C THR A 169 -3.25 -3.25 -14.81
N ALA A 170 -2.11 -3.12 -14.13
CA ALA A 170 -1.89 -2.04 -13.19
C ALA A 170 -1.80 -0.66 -13.84
N VAL A 171 -1.09 -0.54 -14.96
CA VAL A 171 -0.97 0.71 -15.73
C VAL A 171 -2.32 1.13 -16.29
N ASP A 172 -3.08 0.18 -16.82
CA ASP A 172 -4.40 0.39 -17.38
C ASP A 172 -5.41 0.85 -16.31
N LEU A 173 -5.51 0.14 -15.18
CA LEU A 173 -6.38 0.54 -14.06
C LEU A 173 -5.99 1.93 -13.52
N HIS A 174 -4.70 2.18 -13.29
CA HIS A 174 -4.22 3.48 -12.84
C HIS A 174 -4.64 4.58 -13.81
N THR A 175 -4.50 4.36 -15.12
CA THR A 175 -4.87 5.34 -16.14
C THR A 175 -6.36 5.65 -16.12
N ARG A 176 -7.23 4.63 -15.98
CA ARG A 176 -8.69 4.84 -15.93
C ARG A 176 -9.14 5.63 -14.69
N HIS A 177 -8.59 5.31 -13.52
CA HIS A 177 -9.03 5.93 -12.26
C HIS A 177 -8.37 7.27 -11.97
N LEU A 178 -7.13 7.48 -12.41
CA LEU A 178 -6.33 8.68 -12.09
C LEU A 178 -6.11 9.60 -13.29
N GLY A 179 -6.53 9.17 -14.48
CA GLY A 179 -6.57 9.97 -15.70
C GLY A 179 -5.26 10.09 -16.47
N ARG A 180 -4.19 9.41 -16.03
CA ARG A 180 -2.90 9.36 -16.74
C ARG A 180 -2.12 8.09 -16.38
N PRO A 181 -1.24 7.59 -17.28
CA PRO A 181 -0.38 6.47 -16.95
C PRO A 181 0.61 6.82 -15.82
N PRO A 182 0.95 5.86 -14.95
CA PRO A 182 1.93 6.07 -13.89
C PRO A 182 3.34 6.20 -14.46
N ARG A 183 4.15 7.10 -13.91
CA ARG A 183 5.57 7.24 -14.28
C ARG A 183 6.48 6.33 -13.46
N GLY A 184 6.07 5.97 -12.25
CA GLY A 184 6.81 5.08 -11.38
C GLY A 184 5.98 3.89 -10.95
N ILE A 185 6.66 2.90 -10.38
CA ILE A 185 6.04 1.73 -9.78
C ILE A 185 6.69 1.42 -8.44
N TRP A 186 5.87 1.03 -7.47
CA TRP A 186 6.34 0.29 -6.31
C TRP A 186 6.34 -1.18 -6.67
N LEU A 187 7.53 -1.79 -6.72
CA LEU A 187 7.60 -3.23 -6.87
C LEU A 187 7.07 -3.86 -5.57
N PRO A 188 6.16 -4.85 -5.65
CA PRO A 188 5.69 -5.55 -4.47
C PRO A 188 6.85 -5.92 -3.57
N GLU A 189 6.84 -5.37 -2.37
CA GLU A 189 7.84 -5.63 -1.34
C GLU A 189 9.27 -5.17 -1.67
N CYS A 190 9.41 -4.16 -2.53
CA CYS A 190 10.67 -3.81 -3.19
C CYS A 190 11.35 -5.03 -3.84
N GLY A 191 10.55 -6.06 -4.19
CA GLY A 191 10.99 -7.32 -4.75
C GLY A 191 11.51 -7.14 -6.16
N TYR A 192 12.82 -7.08 -6.30
CA TYR A 192 13.50 -6.93 -7.58
C TYR A 192 14.35 -8.16 -7.88
N ALA A 193 14.37 -8.52 -9.16
CA ALA A 193 15.35 -9.42 -9.77
C ALA A 193 15.72 -8.84 -11.15
N PRO A 194 16.96 -9.02 -11.63
CA PRO A 194 17.37 -8.57 -12.95
C PRO A 194 16.41 -9.01 -14.07
N GLY A 195 16.09 -8.10 -14.98
CA GLY A 195 15.15 -8.34 -16.09
C GLY A 195 13.71 -7.89 -15.81
N VAL A 196 13.32 -7.67 -14.55
CA VAL A 196 12.02 -7.02 -14.24
C VAL A 196 11.94 -5.64 -14.89
N ASP A 197 13.04 -4.88 -14.88
CA ASP A 197 13.11 -3.51 -15.40
C ASP A 197 12.87 -3.40 -16.92
N GLU A 198 13.14 -4.46 -17.70
CA GLU A 198 12.81 -4.48 -19.13
C GLU A 198 11.30 -4.45 -19.35
N ILE A 199 10.55 -5.25 -18.59
CA ILE A 199 9.09 -5.27 -18.62
C ILE A 199 8.52 -3.94 -18.12
N LEU A 200 9.14 -3.32 -17.11
CA LEU A 200 8.75 -1.98 -16.66
C LEU A 200 8.90 -0.96 -17.81
N LYS A 201 10.05 -1.00 -18.52
CA LYS A 201 10.32 -0.11 -19.65
C LYS A 201 9.31 -0.27 -20.79
N GLU A 202 8.94 -1.50 -21.12
CA GLU A 202 7.91 -1.82 -22.13
C GLU A 202 6.58 -1.15 -21.84
N ASN A 203 6.26 -0.93 -20.56
CA ASN A 203 5.00 -0.36 -20.10
C ASN A 203 5.12 1.12 -19.71
N GLY A 204 6.20 1.80 -20.12
CA GLY A 204 6.39 3.24 -19.93
C GLY A 204 6.77 3.66 -18.51
N ILE A 205 7.08 2.71 -17.63
CA ILE A 205 7.54 2.99 -16.27
C ILE A 205 8.99 3.50 -16.33
N GLN A 206 9.24 4.60 -15.61
CA GLN A 206 10.50 5.34 -15.61
C GLN A 206 11.35 5.05 -14.38
N PHE A 207 10.74 4.66 -13.26
CA PHE A 207 11.46 4.35 -12.03
C PHE A 207 10.75 3.37 -11.11
N PHE A 208 11.51 2.77 -10.19
CA PHE A 208 11.03 1.96 -9.09
C PHE A 208 11.90 2.12 -7.83
N PHE A 209 11.47 1.50 -6.74
CA PHE A 209 12.18 1.46 -5.46
C PHE A 209 12.72 0.06 -5.15
N THR A 210 13.87 0.01 -4.50
CA THR A 210 14.55 -1.20 -4.01
C THR A 210 15.04 -0.97 -2.58
N ASP A 211 15.35 -2.04 -1.85
CA ASP A 211 16.05 -1.89 -0.58
C ASP A 211 17.48 -1.34 -0.78
N SER A 212 18.04 -0.80 0.28
CA SER A 212 19.36 -0.16 0.31
C SER A 212 20.44 -1.03 -0.36
N HIS A 213 20.48 -2.33 -0.03
CA HIS A 213 21.49 -3.24 -0.55
C HIS A 213 21.30 -3.57 -2.05
N GLY A 214 20.08 -3.46 -2.58
CA GLY A 214 19.78 -3.60 -4.00
C GLY A 214 20.58 -2.65 -4.89
N VAL A 215 20.78 -1.41 -4.40
CA VAL A 215 21.63 -0.41 -5.06
C VAL A 215 23.09 -0.55 -4.63
N LEU A 216 23.38 -0.69 -3.33
CA LEU A 216 24.76 -0.72 -2.81
C LEU A 216 25.58 -1.88 -3.36
N TYR A 217 24.94 -3.02 -3.63
CA TYR A 217 25.55 -4.23 -4.20
C TYR A 217 25.20 -4.46 -5.67
N ALA A 218 24.80 -3.39 -6.38
CA ALA A 218 24.66 -3.44 -7.83
C ALA A 218 25.94 -3.94 -8.52
N SER A 219 25.80 -4.40 -9.76
CA SER A 219 26.90 -4.89 -10.62
C SER A 219 28.15 -4.00 -10.65
N HIS A 220 27.97 -2.69 -10.48
CA HIS A 220 29.03 -1.72 -10.28
C HIS A 220 28.71 -0.89 -9.04
N ARG A 221 29.73 -0.56 -8.25
CA ARG A 221 29.56 0.25 -7.03
C ARG A 221 28.91 1.60 -7.39
N PRO A 222 27.77 1.96 -6.80
CA PRO A 222 27.13 3.24 -7.06
C PRO A 222 27.98 4.40 -6.50
N ARG A 223 28.32 5.37 -7.34
CA ARG A 223 29.19 6.52 -7.00
C ARG A 223 28.68 7.31 -5.80
N PHE A 224 27.35 7.47 -5.70
CA PHE A 224 26.69 8.24 -4.64
C PHE A 224 25.93 7.38 -3.64
N GLY A 225 26.25 6.08 -3.57
CA GLY A 225 25.50 5.14 -2.74
C GLY A 225 24.03 5.13 -3.13
N ILE A 226 23.15 5.25 -2.14
CA ILE A 226 21.69 5.27 -2.30
C ILE A 226 21.10 6.69 -2.45
N PHE A 227 21.93 7.73 -2.37
CA PHE A 227 21.49 9.13 -2.30
C PHE A 227 21.32 9.79 -3.67
N ALA A 228 21.44 8.99 -4.73
CA ALA A 228 21.03 9.30 -6.09
C ALA A 228 20.65 7.98 -6.78
N PRO A 229 19.74 7.99 -7.77
CA PRO A 229 19.36 6.77 -8.46
C PRO A 229 20.50 6.24 -9.34
N ILE A 230 20.41 4.96 -9.64
CA ILE A 230 21.10 4.33 -10.78
C ILE A 230 20.10 4.07 -11.89
N TYR A 231 20.54 4.08 -13.14
CA TYR A 231 19.76 3.55 -14.26
C TYR A 231 20.10 2.08 -14.48
N CYS A 232 19.08 1.24 -14.60
CA CYS A 232 19.24 -0.08 -15.20
C CYS A 232 19.64 0.09 -16.69
N PRO A 233 20.24 -0.93 -17.33
CA PRO A 233 20.53 -0.88 -18.77
C PRO A 233 19.30 -0.59 -19.65
N SER A 234 18.10 -0.97 -19.19
CA SER A 234 16.82 -0.63 -19.83
C SER A 234 16.46 0.87 -19.81
N GLY A 235 17.19 1.67 -19.01
CA GLY A 235 16.95 3.09 -18.77
C GLY A 235 15.89 3.38 -17.70
N VAL A 236 15.40 2.38 -16.97
CA VAL A 236 14.53 2.58 -15.79
C VAL A 236 15.39 2.89 -14.57
N ALA A 237 15.03 3.90 -13.78
CA ALA A 237 15.78 4.28 -12.60
C ALA A 237 15.42 3.41 -11.37
N ALA A 238 16.41 3.01 -10.59
CA ALA A 238 16.24 2.35 -9.31
C ALA A 238 16.66 3.30 -8.17
N PHE A 239 15.73 3.54 -7.24
CA PHE A 239 15.97 4.32 -6.03
C PHE A 239 16.14 3.39 -4.83
N GLY A 240 17.24 3.55 -4.09
CA GLY A 240 17.49 2.80 -2.86
C GLY A 240 16.85 3.49 -1.66
N ARG A 241 16.17 2.72 -0.81
CA ARG A 241 15.67 3.20 0.49
C ARG A 241 16.82 3.69 1.39
N ASP A 242 16.59 4.77 2.13
CA ASP A 242 17.49 5.24 3.17
C ASP A 242 17.34 4.48 4.51
N ILE A 243 18.48 4.04 5.04
CA ILE A 243 18.58 3.22 6.25
C ILE A 243 18.25 4.06 7.49
N GLU A 244 18.76 5.29 7.55
CA GLU A 244 18.64 6.15 8.74
C GLU A 244 17.20 6.58 8.99
N SER A 245 16.51 7.06 7.96
CA SER A 245 15.09 7.44 8.03
C SER A 245 14.20 6.27 8.38
N SER A 246 14.48 5.09 7.81
CA SER A 246 13.76 3.86 8.13
C SER A 246 13.89 3.51 9.61
N LYS A 247 15.12 3.52 10.17
CA LYS A 247 15.35 3.19 11.59
C LYS A 247 14.57 4.10 12.54
N GLN A 248 14.50 5.40 12.25
CA GLN A 248 13.86 6.40 13.14
C GLN A 248 12.33 6.31 13.19
N VAL A 249 11.70 5.66 12.22
CA VAL A 249 10.24 5.52 12.18
C VAL A 249 9.81 4.08 12.41
N TRP A 250 10.48 3.10 11.80
CA TRP A 250 10.10 1.68 11.88
C TRP A 250 10.60 0.95 13.13
N SER A 251 11.58 1.47 13.85
CA SER A 251 12.12 0.76 15.01
C SER A 251 11.09 0.74 16.15
N THR A 252 10.69 -0.45 16.59
CA THR A 252 9.83 -0.60 17.78
C THR A 252 10.52 -0.21 19.09
N GLN A 253 11.85 -0.08 19.08
CA GLN A 253 12.64 0.29 20.26
C GLN A 253 13.13 1.74 20.24
N GLU A 254 13.44 2.27 19.06
CA GLU A 254 14.06 3.60 18.89
C GLU A 254 13.21 4.55 18.04
N GLY A 255 12.13 4.07 17.44
CA GLY A 255 11.31 4.84 16.51
C GLY A 255 10.25 5.67 17.21
N TYR A 256 9.85 6.77 16.56
CA TYR A 256 8.83 7.68 17.11
C TYR A 256 7.51 6.99 17.51
N PRO A 257 6.95 6.03 16.73
CA PRO A 257 5.67 5.40 17.08
C PRO A 257 5.62 4.73 18.46
N GLY A 258 6.78 4.41 19.06
CA GLY A 258 6.87 3.82 20.40
C GLY A 258 6.82 4.81 21.57
N ASP A 259 6.65 6.13 21.32
CA ASP A 259 6.63 7.13 22.39
C ASP A 259 5.48 6.90 23.37
N TYR A 260 5.77 7.11 24.64
CA TYR A 260 4.85 6.77 25.72
C TYR A 260 3.60 7.64 25.76
N ASN A 261 3.58 8.77 25.05
CA ASN A 261 2.42 9.65 24.92
C ASN A 261 1.49 9.28 23.76
N TYR A 262 1.92 8.42 22.84
CA TYR A 262 1.09 8.00 21.70
C TYR A 262 0.07 6.94 22.08
N ARG A 263 -1.00 6.86 21.27
CA ARG A 263 -2.11 5.92 21.45
C ARG A 263 -1.62 4.48 21.45
N GLU A 264 -2.03 3.71 22.46
CA GLU A 264 -1.81 2.27 22.53
C GLU A 264 -2.70 1.54 21.53
N PHE A 265 -2.10 0.79 20.61
CA PHE A 265 -2.82 0.08 19.56
C PHE A 265 -3.58 -1.14 20.09
N TYR A 266 -3.05 -1.83 21.11
CA TYR A 266 -3.57 -3.13 21.55
C TYR A 266 -4.63 -3.05 22.66
N ARG A 267 -5.02 -1.86 23.10
CA ARG A 267 -6.03 -1.68 24.16
C ARG A 267 -7.25 -0.94 23.62
N ASP A 268 -8.34 -1.68 23.47
CA ASP A 268 -9.57 -1.24 22.80
C ASP A 268 -10.80 -1.60 23.64
N ILE A 269 -11.82 -0.75 23.64
CA ILE A 269 -13.05 -0.99 24.41
C ILE A 269 -13.82 -2.24 24.01
N GLY A 270 -13.58 -2.77 22.80
CA GLY A 270 -14.06 -4.07 22.35
C GLY A 270 -13.66 -5.23 23.27
N TYR A 271 -12.56 -5.08 24.01
CA TYR A 271 -12.09 -6.04 25.01
C TYR A 271 -12.34 -5.57 26.44
N ASP A 272 -12.24 -4.27 26.71
CA ASP A 272 -12.28 -3.73 28.07
C ASP A 272 -13.70 -3.59 28.63
N LEU A 273 -14.70 -3.24 27.81
CA LEU A 273 -16.05 -2.92 28.29
C LEU A 273 -16.94 -4.16 28.46
N ASP A 274 -18.01 -3.98 29.22
CA ASP A 274 -19.05 -4.99 29.42
C ASP A 274 -19.56 -5.55 28.08
N TYR A 275 -19.80 -6.85 28.06
CA TYR A 275 -20.15 -7.55 26.84
C TYR A 275 -21.48 -7.07 26.25
N ASP A 276 -22.51 -6.88 27.09
CA ASP A 276 -23.84 -6.50 26.61
C ASP A 276 -23.85 -5.06 26.05
N TYR A 277 -23.01 -4.19 26.61
CA TYR A 277 -22.81 -2.84 26.10
C TYR A 277 -22.19 -2.83 24.70
N ILE A 278 -21.13 -3.62 24.48
CA ILE A 278 -20.34 -3.57 23.24
C ILE A 278 -20.81 -4.54 22.16
N LYS A 279 -21.65 -5.53 22.52
CA LYS A 279 -22.18 -6.58 21.63
C LYS A 279 -22.66 -6.07 20.26
N PRO A 280 -23.38 -4.94 20.12
CA PRO A 280 -23.83 -4.45 18.82
C PRO A 280 -22.71 -3.98 17.88
N TYR A 281 -21.49 -3.78 18.39
CA TYR A 281 -20.37 -3.16 17.67
C TYR A 281 -19.18 -4.11 17.46
N ILE A 282 -19.26 -5.33 18.01
CA ILE A 282 -18.29 -6.41 17.80
C ILE A 282 -18.84 -7.42 16.79
N HIS A 283 -18.18 -8.57 16.63
CA HIS A 283 -18.61 -9.56 15.64
C HIS A 283 -20.04 -10.07 15.94
N PRO A 284 -20.91 -10.27 14.95
CA PRO A 284 -22.27 -10.78 15.17
C PRO A 284 -22.34 -12.11 15.93
N ASP A 285 -21.34 -12.98 15.76
CA ASP A 285 -21.21 -14.26 16.48
C ASP A 285 -20.77 -14.09 17.94
N GLY A 286 -20.60 -12.86 18.44
CA GLY A 286 -20.20 -12.56 19.81
C GLY A 286 -18.69 -12.57 20.07
N LEU A 287 -17.87 -12.65 19.00
CA LEU A 287 -16.42 -12.55 19.14
C LEU A 287 -16.02 -11.10 19.44
N ARG A 288 -15.29 -10.89 20.53
CA ARG A 288 -14.68 -9.59 20.85
C ARG A 288 -13.60 -9.25 19.85
N ILE A 289 -13.72 -8.07 19.27
CA ILE A 289 -12.82 -7.52 18.26
C ILE A 289 -12.58 -6.05 18.56
N HIS A 290 -11.55 -5.46 17.96
CA HIS A 290 -11.30 -4.02 18.07
C HIS A 290 -12.52 -3.24 17.56
N THR A 291 -12.85 -2.14 18.22
CA THR A 291 -13.91 -1.21 17.81
C THR A 291 -13.34 0.04 17.14
N GLY A 292 -12.05 0.34 17.37
CA GLY A 292 -11.38 1.57 16.95
C GLY A 292 -11.30 2.62 18.07
N PHE A 293 -12.07 2.46 19.14
CA PHE A 293 -12.02 3.34 20.30
C PHE A 293 -10.97 2.84 21.30
N LYS A 294 -9.80 3.46 21.24
CA LYS A 294 -8.63 3.14 22.07
C LYS A 294 -8.30 4.37 22.93
N TYR A 295 -8.41 4.23 24.25
CA TYR A 295 -8.36 5.35 25.20
C TYR A 295 -7.10 5.40 26.06
N TYR A 296 -6.13 4.56 25.76
CA TYR A 296 -4.91 4.43 26.52
C TYR A 296 -3.71 4.83 25.67
N LYS A 297 -2.67 5.36 26.32
CA LYS A 297 -1.37 5.63 25.69
C LYS A 297 -0.39 4.48 25.96
N ILE A 298 0.71 4.46 25.24
CA ILE A 298 1.74 3.42 25.36
C ILE A 298 2.34 3.37 26.77
N THR A 299 2.47 4.50 27.49
CA THR A 299 2.91 4.62 28.90
C THR A 299 4.35 4.17 29.19
N GLY A 300 4.86 3.14 28.53
CA GLY A 300 6.14 2.50 28.78
C GLY A 300 6.08 0.99 28.58
N LYS A 301 7.14 0.30 29.02
CA LYS A 301 7.22 -1.17 29.06
C LYS A 301 6.48 -1.72 30.28
N VAL A 302 5.16 -1.56 30.27
CA VAL A 302 4.24 -2.00 31.33
C VAL A 302 3.18 -2.94 30.78
N ASP A 303 2.54 -3.71 31.66
CA ASP A 303 1.41 -4.56 31.29
C ASP A 303 0.23 -3.74 30.72
N LEU A 304 -0.61 -4.34 29.86
CA LEU A 304 -1.76 -3.66 29.26
C LEU A 304 -2.69 -3.06 30.32
N SER A 305 -2.88 -3.73 31.46
CA SER A 305 -3.72 -3.24 32.56
C SER A 305 -3.19 -1.95 33.20
N GLN A 306 -1.88 -1.71 33.12
CA GLN A 306 -1.18 -0.57 33.72
C GLN A 306 -1.06 0.63 32.77
N LYS A 307 -1.53 0.51 31.52
CA LYS A 307 -1.55 1.63 30.57
C LYS A 307 -2.40 2.77 31.14
N GLU A 308 -1.92 3.99 30.93
CA GLU A 308 -2.54 5.22 31.43
C GLU A 308 -3.47 5.83 30.37
N PRO A 309 -4.40 6.73 30.76
CA PRO A 309 -5.25 7.43 29.82
C PRO A 309 -4.48 8.18 28.73
N TYR A 310 -4.99 8.10 27.50
CA TYR A 310 -4.49 8.83 26.35
C TYR A 310 -4.89 10.31 26.40
N HIS A 311 -3.93 11.19 26.15
CA HIS A 311 -4.12 12.65 26.16
C HIS A 311 -3.88 13.21 24.75
N PRO A 312 -4.96 13.48 23.97
CA PRO A 312 -4.82 13.87 22.56
C PRO A 312 -3.89 15.06 22.32
N ARG A 313 -3.93 16.09 23.17
CA ARG A 313 -3.08 17.29 23.03
C ARG A 313 -1.59 16.99 23.24
N ALA A 314 -1.27 16.21 24.27
CA ALA A 314 0.12 15.86 24.57
C ALA A 314 0.74 15.00 23.45
N ALA A 315 -0.07 14.11 22.87
CA ALA A 315 0.33 13.30 21.73
C ALA A 315 0.55 14.15 20.46
N ASP A 316 -0.33 15.12 20.20
CA ASP A 316 -0.20 16.07 19.09
C ASP A 316 1.08 16.94 19.20
N GLU A 317 1.33 17.49 20.39
CA GLU A 317 2.58 18.22 20.69
C GLU A 317 3.82 17.34 20.47
N LYS A 318 3.75 16.07 20.89
CA LYS A 318 4.83 15.10 20.68
C LYS A 318 5.06 14.80 19.20
N ALA A 319 4.00 14.70 18.39
CA ALA A 319 4.11 14.56 16.93
C ALA A 319 4.82 15.75 16.29
N ALA A 320 4.54 16.98 16.74
CA ALA A 320 5.26 18.17 16.26
C ALA A 320 6.75 18.16 16.65
N GLU A 321 7.08 17.73 17.86
CA GLU A 321 8.46 17.56 18.32
C GLU A 321 9.22 16.52 17.48
N HIS A 322 8.64 15.35 17.27
CA HIS A 322 9.23 14.28 16.46
C HIS A 322 9.39 14.66 15.00
N ALA A 323 8.47 15.43 14.43
CA ALA A 323 8.61 15.98 13.08
C ALA A 323 9.82 16.92 12.99
N GLY A 324 10.01 17.78 13.99
CA GLY A 324 11.19 18.63 14.10
C GLY A 324 12.49 17.84 14.25
N ASN A 325 12.49 16.79 15.07
CA ASN A 325 13.65 15.91 15.23
C ASN A 325 14.00 15.18 13.92
N PHE A 326 13.02 14.64 13.20
CA PHE A 326 13.25 14.00 11.91
C PHE A 326 13.86 14.97 10.91
N MET A 327 13.28 16.18 10.78
CA MET A 327 13.81 17.23 9.92
C MET A 327 15.26 17.58 10.28
N PHE A 328 15.55 17.81 11.56
CA PHE A 328 16.90 18.13 12.05
C PHE A 328 17.92 17.05 11.64
N ASN A 329 17.59 15.77 11.82
CA ASN A 329 18.47 14.67 11.43
C ASN A 329 18.69 14.61 9.92
N ARG A 330 17.64 14.83 9.12
CA ARG A 330 17.75 14.89 7.65
C ARG A 330 18.60 16.07 7.18
N GLN A 331 18.56 17.22 7.87
CA GLN A 331 19.45 18.36 7.58
C GLN A 331 20.91 17.98 7.81
N HIS A 332 21.22 17.36 8.94
CA HIS A 332 22.57 16.88 9.22
C HIS A 332 23.06 15.87 8.17
N GLN A 333 22.20 14.92 7.79
CA GLN A 333 22.50 13.94 6.74
C GLN A 333 22.76 14.62 5.39
N ILE A 334 21.90 15.56 4.97
CA ILE A 334 22.05 16.32 3.73
C ILE A 334 23.34 17.15 3.72
N ARG A 335 23.66 17.89 4.79
CA ARG A 335 24.90 18.68 4.88
C ARG A 335 26.14 17.82 4.71
N HIS A 336 26.16 16.65 5.35
CA HIS A 336 27.27 15.71 5.23
C HIS A 336 27.42 15.18 3.80
N LEU A 337 26.31 14.75 3.19
CA LEU A 337 26.29 14.16 1.84
C LEU A 337 26.57 15.19 0.74
N ALA A 338 26.06 16.42 0.87
CA ALA A 338 26.27 17.48 -0.10
C ALA A 338 27.76 17.84 -0.27
N GLY A 339 28.58 17.68 0.79
CA GLY A 339 30.03 17.85 0.70
C GLY A 339 30.77 16.75 -0.07
N MET A 340 30.10 15.62 -0.35
CA MET A 340 30.68 14.44 -1.02
C MET A 340 30.08 14.16 -2.41
N MET A 341 29.10 14.95 -2.83
CA MET A 341 28.36 14.76 -4.07
C MET A 341 28.49 15.98 -4.99
N ASP A 342 28.47 15.77 -6.30
CA ASP A 342 28.47 16.86 -7.30
C ASP A 342 27.06 17.40 -7.59
N ARG A 343 26.06 16.94 -6.84
CA ARG A 343 24.65 17.33 -6.90
C ARG A 343 24.00 17.18 -5.53
N PRO A 344 22.88 17.86 -5.28
CA PRO A 344 22.12 17.68 -4.05
C PRO A 344 21.72 16.21 -3.84
N PRO A 345 21.99 15.61 -2.67
CA PRO A 345 21.55 14.26 -2.33
C PRO A 345 20.02 14.20 -2.29
N MET A 346 19.46 13.05 -2.63
CA MET A 346 18.05 12.74 -2.34
C MET A 346 17.96 11.60 -1.34
N ILE A 347 17.31 11.86 -0.21
CA ILE A 347 17.00 10.86 0.80
C ILE A 347 15.62 10.28 0.48
N VAL A 348 15.55 8.98 0.23
CA VAL A 348 14.30 8.27 -0.09
C VAL A 348 13.81 7.56 1.17
N ALA A 349 12.67 8.01 1.69
CA ALA A 349 12.08 7.54 2.94
C ALA A 349 10.70 6.90 2.67
N PRO A 350 10.67 5.60 2.31
CA PRO A 350 9.46 4.85 2.06
C PRO A 350 8.92 4.17 3.33
N TYR A 351 7.59 4.18 3.46
CA TYR A 351 6.87 3.61 4.58
C TYR A 351 5.52 3.06 4.08
N ASP A 352 4.98 2.05 4.77
CA ASP A 352 3.58 1.66 4.56
C ASP A 352 2.68 2.84 4.93
N ALA A 353 1.66 3.12 4.12
CA ALA A 353 0.77 4.25 4.38
C ALA A 353 -0.01 4.03 5.69
N GLU A 354 -0.43 2.79 5.95
CA GLU A 354 -1.18 2.36 7.13
C GLU A 354 -0.36 2.50 8.43
N LEU A 355 0.96 2.70 8.32
CA LEU A 355 1.74 3.14 9.49
C LEU A 355 1.20 4.47 10.02
N PHE A 356 0.88 5.42 9.14
CA PHE A 356 0.43 6.76 9.52
C PHE A 356 -1.08 6.79 9.75
N GLY A 357 -1.47 6.45 10.96
CA GLY A 357 -2.80 6.66 11.51
C GLY A 357 -3.43 5.39 12.05
N HIS A 358 -3.21 4.25 11.38
CA HIS A 358 -3.68 2.97 11.89
C HIS A 358 -2.76 2.43 13.00
N TRP A 359 -1.51 2.10 12.63
CA TRP A 359 -0.52 1.60 13.60
C TRP A 359 0.02 2.71 14.51
N TRP A 360 0.39 3.84 13.93
CA TRP A 360 0.80 5.05 14.65
C TRP A 360 -0.26 6.14 14.47
N PHE A 361 -1.11 6.31 15.48
CA PHE A 361 -2.32 7.12 15.39
C PHE A 361 -2.09 8.59 15.03
N GLU A 362 -0.99 9.14 15.51
CA GLU A 362 -0.57 10.52 15.33
C GLU A 362 0.23 10.73 14.04
N GLY A 363 0.49 9.66 13.28
CA GLY A 363 1.27 9.68 12.05
C GLY A 363 0.82 10.71 10.99
N PRO A 364 -0.49 10.87 10.69
CA PRO A 364 -0.96 11.90 9.75
C PRO A 364 -0.64 13.32 10.22
N ALA A 365 -0.76 13.57 11.53
CA ALA A 365 -0.39 14.85 12.12
C ALA A 365 1.14 15.07 12.05
N TRP A 366 1.93 14.04 12.32
CA TRP A 366 3.38 14.08 12.14
C TRP A 366 3.79 14.41 10.70
N ILE A 367 3.16 13.79 9.70
CA ILE A 367 3.40 14.10 8.27
C ILE A 367 3.10 15.59 7.99
N GLU A 368 1.95 16.08 8.48
CA GLU A 368 1.58 17.49 8.33
C GLU A 368 2.61 18.43 8.97
N TYR A 369 3.01 18.15 10.22
CA TYR A 369 4.03 18.93 10.91
C TYR A 369 5.37 18.89 10.18
N LEU A 370 5.80 17.72 9.71
CA LEU A 370 7.06 17.59 8.98
C LEU A 370 7.06 18.47 7.72
N ILE A 371 5.96 18.44 6.96
CA ILE A 371 5.81 19.27 5.76
C ILE A 371 5.84 20.76 6.12
N ARG A 372 5.09 21.19 7.15
CA ARG A 372 5.06 22.58 7.62
C ARG A 372 6.44 23.07 8.05
N LYS A 373 7.16 22.26 8.83
CA LYS A 373 8.49 22.59 9.32
C LYS A 373 9.52 22.68 8.20
N ILE A 374 9.49 21.74 7.24
CA ILE A 374 10.33 21.82 6.05
C ILE A 374 10.02 23.09 5.25
N ALA A 375 8.76 23.51 5.17
CA ALA A 375 8.37 24.68 4.39
C ALA A 375 8.74 26.04 5.05
N PHE A 376 8.80 26.12 6.39
CA PHE A 376 8.91 27.40 7.09
C PHE A 376 10.09 27.54 8.06
N ASP A 377 10.61 26.45 8.62
CA ASP A 377 11.60 26.51 9.69
C ASP A 377 13.06 26.49 9.16
N GLN A 378 13.26 26.31 7.84
CA GLN A 378 14.58 26.08 7.22
C GLN A 378 14.59 26.24 5.68
N ASP A 379 15.79 26.32 5.07
CA ASP A 379 15.99 26.50 3.62
C ASP A 379 16.86 25.41 2.92
N GLU A 380 17.21 24.33 3.63
CA GLU A 380 18.16 23.30 3.18
C GLU A 380 17.50 22.08 2.52
N ILE A 381 16.34 21.67 3.01
CA ILE A 381 15.57 20.51 2.53
C ILE A 381 14.42 21.00 1.66
N GLU A 382 14.29 20.41 0.47
CA GLU A 382 13.07 20.52 -0.34
C GLU A 382 12.43 19.14 -0.48
N LEU A 383 11.10 19.07 -0.33
CA LEU A 383 10.35 17.86 -0.67
C LEU A 383 10.28 17.72 -2.19
N LEU A 384 10.71 16.57 -2.71
CA LEU A 384 10.79 16.34 -4.15
C LEU A 384 10.34 14.92 -4.52
N THR A 385 9.63 14.78 -5.64
CA THR A 385 9.24 13.47 -6.15
C THR A 385 10.35 12.86 -7.03
N PRO A 386 10.40 11.53 -7.21
CA PRO A 386 11.41 10.88 -8.03
C PRO A 386 11.41 11.37 -9.47
N SER A 387 10.23 11.55 -10.07
CA SER A 387 10.11 12.09 -11.43
C SER A 387 10.74 13.47 -11.58
N GLN A 388 10.49 14.36 -10.62
CA GLN A 388 11.07 15.70 -10.62
C GLN A 388 12.59 15.66 -10.41
N TYR A 389 13.10 14.73 -9.61
CA TYR A 389 14.55 14.52 -9.46
C TYR A 389 15.19 14.07 -10.77
N LEU A 390 14.58 13.09 -11.47
CA LEU A 390 15.08 12.61 -12.77
C LEU A 390 15.04 13.68 -13.86
N GLU A 391 14.05 14.58 -13.83
CA GLU A 391 13.99 15.74 -14.74
C GLU A 391 15.11 16.74 -14.46
N ARG A 392 15.43 16.99 -13.17
CA ARG A 392 16.53 17.89 -12.77
C ARG A 392 17.91 17.26 -13.06
N PHE A 393 18.03 15.94 -12.93
CA PHE A 393 19.29 15.22 -13.08
C PHE A 393 19.14 14.00 -14.03
N PRO A 394 19.09 14.24 -15.36
CA PRO A 394 18.82 13.19 -16.34
C PRO A 394 20.01 12.25 -16.56
N CYS A 395 21.21 12.61 -16.10
CA CYS A 395 22.40 11.75 -16.20
C CYS A 395 22.63 11.02 -14.88
N ASN A 396 22.51 9.69 -14.89
CA ASN A 396 22.76 8.84 -13.73
C ASN A 396 23.66 7.66 -14.14
N GLN A 397 24.35 7.09 -13.15
CA GLN A 397 25.21 5.93 -13.37
C GLN A 397 24.36 4.74 -13.85
N VAL A 398 24.85 4.06 -14.88
CA VAL A 398 24.22 2.81 -15.34
C VAL A 398 24.80 1.64 -14.54
N ALA A 399 23.93 0.86 -13.90
CA ALA A 399 24.29 -0.37 -13.21
C ALA A 399 23.03 -1.27 -13.09
N VAL A 400 23.24 -2.59 -13.06
CA VAL A 400 22.18 -3.56 -12.74
C VAL A 400 22.07 -3.67 -11.22
N PRO A 401 20.93 -3.31 -10.59
CA PRO A 401 20.71 -3.56 -9.16
C PRO A 401 20.79 -5.06 -8.86
N CYS A 402 21.18 -5.44 -7.63
CA CYS A 402 21.14 -6.85 -7.25
C CYS A 402 19.70 -7.28 -6.89
N SER A 403 19.48 -8.60 -6.87
CA SER A 403 18.23 -9.15 -6.36
C SER A 403 18.01 -8.72 -4.91
N SER A 404 16.82 -8.26 -4.57
CA SER A 404 16.53 -7.66 -3.27
C SER A 404 15.04 -7.69 -2.94
N SER A 405 14.72 -7.52 -1.68
CA SER A 405 13.42 -7.07 -1.18
C SER A 405 13.64 -6.17 0.04
N TRP A 406 12.60 -5.47 0.48
CA TRP A 406 12.64 -4.76 1.76
C TRP A 406 12.18 -5.61 2.96
N GLY A 407 11.88 -6.89 2.74
CA GLY A 407 11.43 -7.83 3.75
C GLY A 407 12.55 -8.32 4.67
N ASN A 408 12.23 -9.26 5.57
CA ASN A 408 13.20 -9.81 6.51
C ASN A 408 14.45 -10.33 5.79
N LYS A 409 15.63 -9.95 6.28
CA LYS A 409 16.97 -10.21 5.69
C LYS A 409 17.23 -9.63 4.29
N GLY A 410 16.28 -8.87 3.72
CA GLY A 410 16.48 -8.15 2.47
C GLY A 410 16.35 -8.99 1.18
N TYR A 411 15.93 -10.25 1.25
CA TYR A 411 15.83 -11.11 0.06
C TYR A 411 14.45 -11.77 -0.03
N HIS A 412 14.36 -12.96 -0.62
CA HIS A 412 13.08 -13.58 -0.99
C HIS A 412 12.49 -14.48 0.09
N GLU A 413 13.16 -14.66 1.25
CA GLU A 413 12.81 -15.67 2.25
C GLU A 413 11.41 -15.52 2.85
N VAL A 414 10.88 -14.30 2.95
CA VAL A 414 9.51 -14.09 3.45
C VAL A 414 8.48 -14.72 2.51
N TRP A 415 8.70 -14.63 1.20
CA TRP A 415 7.77 -15.16 0.19
C TRP A 415 8.16 -16.56 -0.28
N LEU A 416 9.41 -16.99 -0.12
CA LEU A 416 9.87 -18.34 -0.44
C LEU A 416 10.56 -18.98 0.77
N SER A 417 9.77 -19.67 1.58
CA SER A 417 10.21 -20.44 2.74
C SER A 417 9.45 -21.77 2.86
N GLY A 418 9.79 -22.58 3.86
CA GLY A 418 9.07 -23.82 4.14
C GLY A 418 7.55 -23.65 4.35
N ALA A 419 7.10 -22.48 4.81
CA ALA A 419 5.68 -22.22 5.10
C ALA A 419 4.83 -22.04 3.83
N ASN A 420 5.41 -21.48 2.76
CA ASN A 420 4.67 -21.05 1.57
C ASN A 420 5.22 -21.62 0.25
N ALA A 421 6.39 -22.28 0.23
CA ALA A 421 7.01 -22.81 -0.99
C ALA A 421 6.10 -23.75 -1.81
N TRP A 422 5.13 -24.41 -1.16
CA TRP A 422 4.19 -25.32 -1.81
C TRP A 422 3.30 -24.63 -2.87
N ILE A 423 3.08 -23.32 -2.78
CA ILE A 423 2.19 -22.60 -3.70
C ILE A 423 2.79 -22.46 -5.11
N TYR A 424 4.10 -22.27 -5.22
CA TYR A 424 4.74 -21.81 -6.46
C TYR A 424 4.63 -22.79 -7.61
N ARG A 425 4.74 -24.10 -7.36
CA ARG A 425 4.53 -25.11 -8.42
C ARG A 425 3.14 -24.98 -9.05
N HIS A 426 2.12 -24.62 -8.26
CA HIS A 426 0.76 -24.45 -8.74
C HIS A 426 0.59 -23.12 -9.47
N LEU A 427 1.19 -22.04 -8.96
CA LEU A 427 1.17 -20.73 -9.61
C LEU A 427 1.89 -20.75 -10.97
N HIS A 428 3.06 -21.39 -11.08
CA HIS A 428 3.78 -21.55 -12.35
C HIS A 428 3.01 -22.40 -13.35
N MET A 429 2.42 -23.50 -12.90
CA MET A 429 1.58 -24.34 -13.75
C MET A 429 0.37 -23.56 -14.29
N ALA A 430 -0.32 -22.82 -13.43
CA ALA A 430 -1.47 -22.00 -13.82
C ALA A 430 -1.06 -20.86 -14.77
N ALA A 431 0.08 -20.20 -14.52
CA ALA A 431 0.63 -19.18 -15.41
C ALA A 431 0.93 -19.73 -16.82
N ASN A 432 1.58 -20.89 -16.91
CA ASN A 432 1.81 -21.57 -18.20
C ASN A 432 0.49 -21.88 -18.92
N MET A 433 -0.50 -22.43 -18.21
CA MET A 433 -1.82 -22.71 -18.77
C MET A 433 -2.52 -21.45 -19.29
N MET A 434 -2.39 -20.32 -18.58
CA MET A 434 -2.98 -19.05 -18.99
C MET A 434 -2.33 -18.52 -20.28
N VAL A 435 -1.00 -18.62 -20.38
CA VAL A 435 -0.25 -18.28 -21.59
C VAL A 435 -0.70 -19.17 -22.76
N ASP A 436 -0.79 -20.48 -22.56
CA ASP A 436 -1.24 -21.44 -23.59
C ASP A 436 -2.66 -21.15 -24.08
N MET A 437 -3.59 -20.88 -23.17
CA MET A 437 -4.96 -20.49 -23.51
C MET A 437 -4.98 -19.20 -24.32
N THR A 438 -4.19 -18.20 -23.91
CA THR A 438 -4.12 -16.90 -24.59
C THR A 438 -3.59 -17.02 -26.01
N ASN A 439 -2.57 -17.88 -26.21
CA ASN A 439 -1.99 -18.13 -27.53
C ASN A 439 -2.92 -18.97 -28.42
N ARG A 440 -3.68 -19.91 -27.84
CA ARG A 440 -4.66 -20.74 -28.58
C ARG A 440 -5.88 -19.95 -29.03
N TYR A 441 -6.31 -18.96 -28.24
CA TYR A 441 -7.50 -18.16 -28.52
C TYR A 441 -7.14 -16.68 -28.71
N PRO A 442 -6.44 -16.28 -29.79
CA PRO A 442 -5.92 -14.92 -29.94
C PRO A 442 -6.99 -13.85 -30.22
N ALA A 443 -8.21 -14.24 -30.61
CA ALA A 443 -9.30 -13.35 -30.98
C ALA A 443 -10.63 -13.83 -30.38
N ALA A 444 -10.66 -14.12 -29.07
CA ALA A 444 -11.89 -14.53 -28.40
C ALA A 444 -12.89 -13.38 -28.32
N GLY A 445 -14.17 -13.70 -28.53
CA GLY A 445 -15.30 -12.80 -28.34
C GLY A 445 -16.37 -13.43 -27.42
N GLY A 446 -17.36 -12.62 -27.03
CA GLY A 446 -18.52 -13.09 -26.26
C GLY A 446 -18.16 -13.84 -24.98
N LEU A 447 -18.82 -14.99 -24.77
CA LEU A 447 -18.65 -15.81 -23.57
C LEU A 447 -17.22 -16.30 -23.35
N LEU A 448 -16.51 -16.66 -24.42
CA LEU A 448 -15.13 -17.14 -24.34
C LEU A 448 -14.18 -16.05 -23.82
N ARG A 449 -14.33 -14.81 -24.29
CA ARG A 449 -13.52 -13.68 -23.81
C ARG A 449 -13.78 -13.40 -22.34
N ARG A 450 -15.05 -13.44 -21.91
CA ARG A 450 -15.43 -13.29 -20.50
C ARG A 450 -14.77 -14.34 -19.62
N ALA A 451 -14.82 -15.61 -20.01
CA ALA A 451 -14.20 -16.70 -19.28
C ALA A 451 -12.66 -16.57 -19.21
N LEU A 452 -12.00 -16.20 -20.31
CA LEU A 452 -10.55 -15.96 -20.35
C LEU A 452 -10.14 -14.77 -19.46
N ASN A 453 -10.93 -13.69 -19.48
CA ASN A 453 -10.70 -12.55 -18.60
C ASN A 453 -10.88 -12.92 -17.12
N GLN A 454 -11.92 -13.69 -16.78
CA GLN A 454 -12.09 -14.16 -15.40
C GLN A 454 -10.94 -15.11 -15.00
N ALA A 455 -10.47 -15.98 -15.89
CA ALA A 455 -9.32 -16.84 -15.61
C ALA A 455 -8.07 -16.00 -15.31
N ALA A 456 -7.85 -14.92 -16.06
CA ALA A 456 -6.77 -13.97 -15.77
C ALA A 456 -6.89 -13.34 -14.37
N ARG A 457 -8.10 -12.96 -13.94
CA ARG A 457 -8.36 -12.44 -12.58
C ARG A 457 -8.06 -13.46 -11.51
N GLU A 458 -8.58 -14.68 -11.63
CA GLU A 458 -8.34 -15.76 -10.66
C GLU A 458 -6.84 -16.05 -10.52
N LEU A 459 -6.11 -16.11 -11.63
CA LEU A 459 -4.67 -16.30 -11.59
C LEU A 459 -3.96 -15.14 -10.87
N MET A 460 -4.30 -13.89 -11.20
CA MET A 460 -3.70 -12.74 -10.53
C MET A 460 -4.03 -12.74 -9.02
N LEU A 461 -5.27 -13.01 -8.62
CA LEU A 461 -5.67 -13.09 -7.22
C LEU A 461 -4.92 -14.19 -6.47
N ALA A 462 -4.67 -15.34 -7.10
CA ALA A 462 -3.85 -16.40 -6.52
C ALA A 462 -2.36 -16.01 -6.36
N GLN A 463 -1.86 -15.09 -7.20
CA GLN A 463 -0.46 -14.66 -7.23
C GLN A 463 -0.12 -13.54 -6.23
N SER A 464 -1.09 -13.01 -5.48
CA SER A 464 -0.86 -11.95 -4.49
C SER A 464 0.22 -12.37 -3.46
N SER A 465 1.19 -11.48 -3.21
CA SER A 465 2.27 -11.76 -2.24
C SER A 465 1.76 -11.81 -0.80
N ASP A 466 0.62 -11.18 -0.53
CA ASP A 466 -0.02 -11.11 0.78
C ASP A 466 -0.28 -12.51 1.36
N TRP A 467 -0.68 -13.46 0.51
CA TRP A 467 -0.94 -14.83 0.95
C TRP A 467 0.33 -15.51 1.44
N ALA A 468 1.44 -15.36 0.72
CA ALA A 468 2.73 -15.91 1.12
C ALA A 468 3.28 -15.20 2.37
N PHE A 469 3.06 -13.88 2.49
CA PHE A 469 3.44 -13.08 3.64
C PHE A 469 2.68 -13.51 4.91
N ILE A 470 1.35 -13.63 4.85
CA ILE A 470 0.50 -14.07 5.96
C ILE A 470 0.87 -15.49 6.41
N MET A 471 1.14 -16.40 5.46
CA MET A 471 1.63 -17.74 5.77
C MET A 471 2.99 -17.71 6.51
N SER A 472 3.88 -16.79 6.15
CA SER A 472 5.20 -16.66 6.79
C SER A 472 5.14 -15.99 8.17
N THR A 473 4.21 -15.06 8.39
CA THR A 473 4.09 -14.31 9.65
C THR A 473 3.19 -14.98 10.69
N GLY A 474 2.34 -15.92 10.27
CA GLY A 474 1.60 -16.80 11.19
C GLY A 474 0.31 -16.22 11.77
N THR A 475 -0.24 -15.15 11.19
CA THR A 475 -1.44 -14.46 11.72
C THR A 475 -2.74 -15.15 11.30
N MET A 476 -3.12 -15.05 10.03
CA MET A 476 -4.37 -15.59 9.45
C MET A 476 -4.07 -16.68 8.40
N VAL A 477 -3.24 -17.64 8.77
CA VAL A 477 -2.69 -18.66 7.85
C VAL A 477 -3.78 -19.45 7.12
N GLU A 478 -4.83 -19.86 7.83
CA GLU A 478 -5.94 -20.62 7.23
C GLU A 478 -6.66 -19.82 6.14
N TYR A 479 -6.87 -18.52 6.37
CA TYR A 479 -7.47 -17.62 5.38
C TYR A 479 -6.59 -17.50 4.13
N ALA A 480 -5.28 -17.27 4.31
CA ALA A 480 -4.34 -17.17 3.19
C ALA A 480 -4.25 -18.46 2.35
N ILE A 481 -4.21 -19.63 3.02
CA ILE A 481 -4.24 -20.94 2.35
C ILE A 481 -5.55 -21.12 1.57
N LYS A 482 -6.68 -20.78 2.20
CA LYS A 482 -8.01 -20.87 1.58
C LYS A 482 -8.10 -19.97 0.34
N ARG A 483 -7.67 -18.71 0.43
CA ARG A 483 -7.66 -17.76 -0.69
C ARG A 483 -6.83 -18.27 -1.87
N THR A 484 -5.60 -18.70 -1.61
CA THR A 484 -4.72 -19.26 -2.65
C THR A 484 -5.37 -20.47 -3.36
N LYS A 485 -5.94 -21.40 -2.58
CA LYS A 485 -6.58 -22.62 -3.12
C LYS A 485 -7.86 -22.33 -3.89
N ILE A 486 -8.72 -21.43 -3.40
CA ILE A 486 -9.98 -21.08 -4.06
C ILE A 486 -9.71 -20.48 -5.43
N HIS A 487 -8.84 -19.48 -5.53
CA HIS A 487 -8.53 -18.84 -6.80
C HIS A 487 -7.86 -19.80 -7.80
N LEU A 488 -6.94 -20.66 -7.33
CA LEU A 488 -6.39 -21.72 -8.17
C LEU A 488 -7.45 -22.72 -8.63
N SER A 489 -8.39 -23.11 -7.76
CA SER A 489 -9.47 -24.03 -8.11
C SER A 489 -10.43 -23.42 -9.13
N ASN A 490 -10.79 -22.14 -8.97
CA ASN A 490 -11.62 -21.41 -9.92
C ASN A 490 -10.91 -21.30 -11.28
N PHE A 491 -9.62 -20.95 -11.29
CA PHE A 491 -8.79 -20.91 -12.49
C PHE A 491 -8.78 -22.26 -13.22
N LEU A 492 -8.50 -23.35 -12.50
CA LEU A 492 -8.43 -24.69 -13.10
C LEU A 492 -9.78 -25.14 -13.67
N ARG A 493 -10.89 -24.80 -12.99
CA ARG A 493 -12.23 -25.04 -13.51
C ARG A 493 -12.49 -24.25 -14.80
N LEU A 494 -12.17 -22.96 -14.83
CA LEU A 494 -12.30 -22.14 -16.04
C LEU A 494 -11.44 -22.71 -17.18
N GLN A 495 -10.20 -23.10 -16.89
CA GLN A 495 -9.30 -23.71 -17.88
C GLN A 495 -9.90 -25.00 -18.48
N ASP A 496 -10.45 -25.89 -17.65
CA ASP A 496 -11.14 -27.09 -18.10
C ASP A 496 -12.39 -26.78 -18.94
N GLU A 497 -13.24 -25.86 -18.47
CA GLU A 497 -14.46 -25.47 -19.18
C GLU A 497 -14.20 -24.79 -20.53
N ILE A 498 -13.18 -23.92 -20.59
CA ILE A 498 -12.74 -23.23 -21.81
C ILE A 498 -12.20 -24.25 -22.81
N THR A 499 -11.26 -25.11 -22.39
CA THR A 499 -10.63 -26.08 -23.29
C THR A 499 -11.58 -27.20 -23.71
N GLY A 500 -12.54 -27.56 -22.86
CA GLY A 500 -13.62 -28.51 -23.15
C GLY A 500 -14.81 -27.92 -23.90
N ASN A 501 -14.79 -26.62 -24.23
CA ASN A 501 -15.88 -25.90 -24.90
C ASN A 501 -17.25 -26.09 -24.21
N ARG A 502 -17.26 -26.03 -22.87
CA ARG A 502 -18.42 -26.33 -22.00
C ARG A 502 -18.58 -25.29 -20.89
N ILE A 503 -18.34 -24.01 -21.22
CA ILE A 503 -18.40 -22.89 -20.27
C ILE A 503 -19.81 -22.80 -19.67
N ASP A 504 -19.88 -22.88 -18.34
CA ASP A 504 -21.10 -22.63 -17.59
C ASP A 504 -21.27 -21.13 -17.39
N GLU A 505 -22.12 -20.49 -18.20
CA GLU A 505 -22.37 -19.06 -18.12
C GLU A 505 -23.00 -18.64 -16.78
N GLY A 506 -23.80 -19.52 -16.14
CA GLY A 506 -24.42 -19.23 -14.86
C GLY A 506 -23.38 -19.13 -13.74
N TRP A 507 -22.47 -20.11 -13.70
CA TRP A 507 -21.36 -20.10 -12.75
C TRP A 507 -20.35 -18.99 -13.04
N LEU A 508 -20.01 -18.74 -14.32
CA LEU A 508 -19.11 -17.65 -14.70
C LEU A 508 -19.64 -16.30 -14.22
N ARG A 509 -20.94 -16.02 -14.40
CA ARG A 509 -21.55 -14.76 -13.94
C ARG A 509 -21.48 -14.60 -12.42
N ASP A 510 -21.70 -15.68 -11.67
CA ASP A 510 -21.55 -15.67 -10.22
C ASP A 510 -20.09 -15.39 -9.80
N LEU A 511 -19.14 -16.01 -10.49
CA LEU A 511 -17.71 -15.78 -10.24
C LEU A 511 -17.30 -14.35 -10.59
N GLU A 512 -17.74 -13.82 -11.74
CA GLU A 512 -17.53 -12.42 -12.15
C GLU A 512 -18.11 -11.43 -11.12
N TYR A 513 -19.19 -11.78 -10.44
CA TYR A 513 -19.77 -10.96 -9.37
C TYR A 513 -18.95 -11.02 -8.08
N ARG A 514 -18.43 -12.19 -7.69
CA ARG A 514 -17.62 -12.37 -6.46
C ARG A 514 -16.23 -11.75 -6.62
N ASP A 515 -15.54 -12.12 -7.69
CA ASP A 515 -14.15 -11.76 -7.99
C ASP A 515 -14.10 -10.72 -9.13
N ASN A 516 -14.76 -9.57 -8.91
CA ASN A 516 -14.93 -8.48 -9.88
C ASN A 516 -13.71 -7.53 -10.00
N ILE A 517 -12.54 -7.93 -9.50
CA ILE A 517 -11.32 -7.11 -9.59
C ILE A 517 -10.93 -6.93 -11.07
N PHE A 518 -10.53 -5.72 -11.48
CA PHE A 518 -10.17 -5.40 -12.87
C PHE A 518 -11.29 -5.76 -13.89
N PRO A 519 -12.41 -5.02 -13.90
CA PRO A 519 -13.54 -5.32 -14.79
C PRO A 519 -13.17 -5.33 -16.28
N ASP A 520 -12.15 -4.59 -16.68
CA ASP A 520 -11.65 -4.56 -18.07
C ASP A 520 -10.25 -5.15 -18.26
N VAL A 521 -9.86 -6.13 -17.42
CA VAL A 521 -8.66 -6.93 -17.69
C VAL A 521 -8.70 -7.50 -19.11
N ASP A 522 -7.55 -7.51 -19.78
CA ASP A 522 -7.42 -8.12 -21.09
C ASP A 522 -6.52 -9.36 -21.02
N TYR A 523 -7.12 -10.53 -21.19
CA TYR A 523 -6.39 -11.80 -21.19
C TYR A 523 -5.26 -11.84 -22.23
N SER A 524 -5.37 -11.07 -23.33
CA SER A 524 -4.35 -11.01 -24.38
C SER A 524 -2.99 -10.47 -23.91
N TRP A 525 -2.93 -9.86 -22.72
CA TRP A 525 -1.67 -9.43 -22.12
C TRP A 525 -0.74 -10.57 -21.70
N TYR A 526 -1.26 -11.81 -21.60
CA TYR A 526 -0.48 -13.04 -21.41
C TYR A 526 0.10 -13.61 -22.70
N ARG A 527 -0.09 -12.95 -23.85
CA ARG A 527 0.41 -13.44 -25.14
C ARG A 527 1.94 -13.44 -25.16
N ASN A 528 2.53 -14.47 -25.76
CA ASN A 528 3.97 -14.49 -26.02
C ASN A 528 4.32 -13.37 -26.99
N GLU A 529 5.31 -12.56 -26.64
CA GLU A 529 5.92 -11.66 -27.61
C GLU A 529 7.04 -12.43 -28.35
N PRO A 530 7.17 -12.27 -29.68
CA PRO A 530 8.30 -12.86 -30.38
C PRO A 530 9.59 -12.33 -29.75
N ALA A 531 10.53 -13.22 -29.47
CA ALA A 531 11.81 -12.86 -28.86
C ALA A 531 12.42 -11.70 -29.65
N ARG A 532 12.64 -10.55 -28.97
CA ARG A 532 13.40 -9.45 -29.58
C ARG A 532 14.78 -10.02 -29.91
N SER A 533 15.12 -10.08 -31.18
CA SER A 533 16.48 -10.41 -31.62
C SER A 533 17.41 -9.41 -30.95
N VAL A 534 18.19 -9.86 -29.96
CA VAL A 534 19.26 -9.07 -29.39
C VAL A 534 20.27 -8.87 -30.52
N ALA A 535 20.30 -7.66 -31.08
CA ALA A 535 21.41 -7.26 -31.92
C ALA A 535 22.64 -7.22 -31.01
N VAL A 536 23.53 -8.20 -31.19
CA VAL A 536 24.80 -8.37 -30.48
C VAL A 536 25.72 -7.18 -30.74
#